data_AF-A0A2P2K507-F1
#
_entry.id   AF-A0A2P2K507-F1
#
_cell.length_a   1.000
_cell.length_b   1.000
_cell.length_c   1.000
_cell.angle_alpha   90.00
_cell.angle_beta   90.00
_cell.angle_gamma   90.00
#
_symmetry.space_group_name_H-M   'P 1'
#
loop_
_entity.id
_entity.type
_entity.pdbx_description
1 polymer ?
#
loop_
_entity_poly.entity_id
_entity_poly.type
_entity_poly.pdbx_seq_one_letter_code
_entity_poly.pdbx_strand_id
1 'polypeptide(L)'
;MSTDASRKANRNGNANGLMPPPTTAAARQKLRLRLNPSADHKPESYEDMQLEFSPLLFSSLERYLPPAVLNSSRDAKFQVMRNILTRYSPDGERTRVQKHREYRQKIIKNYQHLHKQLYTMHAEDFFVPSFLKAIKENKEESFRSILAEPTPGVYVFDMLKPNFCEILISENNATKHNEQIWCCA
;
A
#
# COMPACT_ATOMS: atom_id res chain seq x y z
N MET A 1 -44.03 63.75 18.75
CA MET A 1 -43.09 63.14 19.72
C MET A 1 -43.05 61.66 19.37
N SER A 2 -42.06 61.21 18.57
CA SER A 2 -40.79 60.59 19.00
C SER A 2 -41.01 59.21 19.64
N THR A 3 -40.32 58.10 19.35
CA THR A 3 -39.15 57.76 18.51
C THR A 3 -39.02 56.23 18.48
N ASP A 4 -38.33 55.72 17.44
CA ASP A 4 -37.77 54.38 17.23
C ASP A 4 -36.78 53.91 18.32
N ALA A 5 -36.72 52.61 18.64
CA ALA A 5 -35.47 51.84 18.86
C ALA A 5 -35.69 50.36 19.30
N SER A 6 -35.28 49.43 18.43
CA SER A 6 -34.35 48.29 18.65
C SER A 6 -34.36 47.49 19.99
N ARG A 7 -34.46 46.15 19.93
CA ARG A 7 -33.27 45.23 19.91
C ARG A 7 -33.68 43.73 19.88
N LYS A 8 -33.00 42.99 19.00
CA LYS A 8 -33.15 41.54 18.71
C LYS A 8 -32.72 40.63 19.86
N ALA A 9 -33.47 39.55 20.06
CA ALA A 9 -33.15 38.45 20.94
C ALA A 9 -32.04 37.55 20.37
N ASN A 10 -31.06 37.23 21.21
CA ASN A 10 -29.94 36.33 20.97
C ASN A 10 -30.36 34.89 21.32
N ARG A 11 -30.28 33.94 20.38
CA ARG A 11 -30.33 32.50 20.67
C ARG A 11 -29.08 31.84 20.10
N ASN A 12 -28.15 31.51 20.98
CA ASN A 12 -27.01 30.62 20.72
C ASN A 12 -27.53 29.18 20.64
N GLY A 13 -27.52 28.61 19.43
CA GLY A 13 -27.71 27.19 19.17
C GLY A 13 -26.41 26.62 18.61
N ASN A 14 -25.76 25.79 19.41
CA ASN A 14 -24.52 25.08 19.09
C ASN A 14 -24.79 24.07 17.96
N ALA A 15 -24.25 24.31 16.76
CA ALA A 15 -24.27 23.35 15.65
C ALA A 15 -22.84 23.11 15.18
N ASN A 16 -22.25 22.02 15.71
CA ASN A 16 -21.07 21.39 15.13
C ASN A 16 -21.47 20.84 13.76
N GLY A 17 -21.13 21.56 12.69
CA GLY A 17 -21.42 21.18 11.32
C GLY A 17 -20.31 21.65 10.39
N LEU A 18 -19.62 20.67 9.79
CA LEU A 18 -19.00 20.69 8.46
C LEU A 18 -18.59 22.07 7.94
N MET A 19 -17.29 22.34 7.94
CA MET A 19 -16.70 23.49 7.25
C MET A 19 -17.29 23.60 5.83
N PRO A 20 -17.84 24.76 5.44
CA PRO A 20 -18.45 24.92 4.13
C PRO A 20 -17.37 24.74 3.04
N PRO A 21 -17.71 24.09 1.91
CA PRO A 21 -16.79 23.99 0.79
C PRO A 21 -16.42 25.41 0.32
N PRO A 22 -15.17 25.65 -0.15
CA PRO A 22 -14.72 26.98 -0.53
C PRO A 22 -15.67 27.58 -1.58
N THR A 23 -16.26 28.71 -1.21
CA THR A 23 -17.41 29.37 -1.87
C THR A 23 -17.03 30.20 -3.09
N THR A 24 -15.76 30.19 -3.53
CA THR A 24 -15.33 30.92 -4.73
C THR A 24 -14.79 29.96 -5.79
N ALA A 25 -15.34 30.03 -7.00
CA ALA A 25 -14.89 29.26 -8.16
C ALA A 25 -13.39 29.47 -8.47
N ALA A 26 -12.87 30.66 -8.14
CA ALA A 26 -11.45 31.00 -8.29
C ALA A 26 -10.52 30.19 -7.36
N ALA A 27 -10.95 29.86 -6.14
CA ALA A 27 -10.17 29.02 -5.23
C ALA A 27 -10.14 27.55 -5.69
N ARG A 28 -11.24 27.07 -6.30
CA ARG A 28 -11.31 25.72 -6.88
C ARG A 28 -10.40 25.56 -8.10
N GLN A 29 -10.24 26.61 -8.91
CA GLN A 29 -9.32 26.61 -10.06
C GLN A 29 -7.85 26.58 -9.63
N LYS A 30 -7.50 27.21 -8.49
CA LYS A 30 -6.13 27.20 -7.93
C LYS A 30 -5.68 25.85 -7.34
N LEU A 31 -6.59 24.90 -7.19
CA LEU A 31 -6.33 23.54 -6.69
C LEU A 31 -6.38 22.48 -7.81
N ARG A 32 -6.54 22.91 -9.07
CA ARG A 32 -6.65 22.00 -10.20
C ARG A 32 -5.26 21.51 -10.60
N LEU A 33 -5.08 20.20 -10.61
CA LEU A 33 -3.84 19.57 -11.06
C LEU A 33 -3.54 19.96 -12.51
N ARG A 34 -2.25 20.10 -12.81
CA ARG A 34 -1.75 20.27 -14.17
C ARG A 34 -2.01 19.00 -14.96
N LEU A 35 -2.21 19.15 -16.27
CA LEU A 35 -2.33 18.01 -17.19
C LEU A 35 -0.97 17.31 -17.40
N ASN A 36 0.10 18.10 -17.43
CA ASN A 36 1.47 17.62 -17.64
C ASN A 36 2.31 17.78 -16.36
N PRO A 37 3.15 16.79 -16.02
CA PRO A 37 4.04 16.88 -14.87
C PRO A 37 5.10 17.96 -15.07
N SER A 38 5.55 18.60 -14.00
CA SER A 38 6.74 19.45 -14.01
C SER A 38 8.00 18.60 -14.17
N ALA A 39 8.65 18.70 -15.33
CA ALA A 39 9.90 17.99 -15.61
C ALA A 39 11.07 18.47 -14.73
N ASP A 40 11.06 19.75 -14.36
CA ASP A 40 12.16 20.38 -13.59
C ASP A 40 11.98 20.28 -12.07
N HIS A 41 10.82 19.78 -11.59
CA HIS A 41 10.55 19.69 -10.16
C HIS A 41 10.97 18.32 -9.62
N LYS A 42 11.88 18.32 -8.64
CA LYS A 42 12.20 17.12 -7.86
C LYS A 42 11.19 16.99 -6.71
N PRO A 43 10.31 15.96 -6.73
CA PRO A 43 9.35 15.76 -5.66
C PRO A 43 10.07 15.46 -4.34
N GLU A 44 9.47 15.89 -3.24
CA GLU A 44 10.00 15.64 -1.90
C GLU A 44 9.70 14.20 -1.45
N SER A 45 10.49 13.70 -0.49
CA SER A 45 10.16 12.46 0.20
C SER A 45 9.10 12.73 1.26
N TYR A 46 8.15 11.81 1.44
CA TYR A 46 7.10 11.88 2.46
C TYR A 46 7.09 10.65 3.39
N GLU A 47 8.15 9.84 3.36
CA GLU A 47 8.22 8.55 4.09
C GLU A 47 8.28 8.71 5.62
N ASP A 48 8.79 9.85 6.09
CA ASP A 48 8.89 10.25 7.50
C ASP A 48 7.56 10.72 8.11
N MET A 49 6.52 10.93 7.31
CA MET A 49 5.20 11.34 7.81
C MET A 49 4.29 10.15 8.11
N GLN A 50 3.41 10.30 9.11
CA GLN A 50 2.33 9.33 9.35
C GLN A 50 1.21 9.54 8.32
N LEU A 51 1.34 8.86 7.18
CA LEU A 51 0.43 8.99 6.05
C LEU A 51 -0.69 7.95 6.06
N GLU A 52 -1.89 8.41 5.65
CA GLU A 52 -3.05 7.54 5.34
C GLU A 52 -2.92 6.88 3.96
N PHE A 53 -2.23 7.55 3.04
CA PHE A 53 -1.95 7.09 1.68
C PHE A 53 -0.47 6.75 1.51
N SER A 54 -0.12 6.01 0.46
CA SER A 54 1.27 5.67 0.17
C SER A 54 2.13 6.94 -0.04
N PRO A 55 3.35 7.02 0.54
CA PRO A 55 4.28 8.14 0.29
C PRO A 55 4.55 8.38 -1.20
N LEU A 56 4.56 7.30 -2.00
CA LEU A 56 4.78 7.36 -3.45
C LEU A 56 3.65 8.07 -4.20
N LEU A 57 2.43 8.08 -3.65
CA LEU A 57 1.32 8.82 -4.23
C LEU A 57 1.53 10.32 -4.07
N PHE A 58 2.06 10.77 -2.93
CA PHE A 58 2.37 12.18 -2.71
C PHE A 58 3.51 12.67 -3.59
N SER A 59 4.63 11.93 -3.65
CA SER A 59 5.73 12.31 -4.54
C SER A 59 5.33 12.30 -6.03
N SER A 60 4.45 11.38 -6.42
CA SER A 60 3.91 11.34 -7.78
C SER A 60 2.97 12.52 -8.05
N LEU A 61 2.06 12.82 -7.12
CA LEU A 61 1.07 13.88 -7.23
C LEU A 61 1.69 15.28 -7.16
N GLU A 62 2.80 15.44 -6.44
CA GLU A 62 3.49 16.72 -6.29
C GLU A 62 3.88 17.32 -7.65
N ARG A 63 4.35 16.50 -8.59
CA ARG A 63 4.74 16.93 -9.95
C ARG A 63 3.58 17.52 -10.77
N TYR A 64 2.33 17.24 -10.37
CA TYR A 64 1.14 17.76 -11.04
C TYR A 64 0.54 18.95 -10.30
N LEU A 65 1.14 19.41 -9.19
CA LEU A 65 0.65 20.58 -8.48
C LEU A 65 0.84 21.87 -9.29
N PRO A 66 -0.02 22.87 -9.10
CA PRO A 66 0.16 24.20 -9.68
C PRO A 66 1.46 24.85 -9.18
N PRO A 67 2.14 25.69 -9.99
CA PRO A 67 3.38 26.38 -9.59
C PRO A 67 3.27 27.18 -8.29
N ALA A 68 2.10 27.80 -8.05
CA ALA A 68 1.83 28.54 -6.82
C ALA A 68 1.89 27.67 -5.55
N VAL A 69 1.62 26.37 -5.69
CA VAL A 69 1.67 25.39 -4.58
C VAL A 69 3.02 24.67 -4.58
N LEU A 70 3.62 24.41 -5.74
CA LEU A 70 4.96 23.80 -5.85
C LEU A 70 6.04 24.60 -5.11
N ASN A 71 5.95 25.92 -5.16
CA ASN A 71 6.88 26.83 -4.49
C ASN A 71 6.56 27.05 -3.00
N SER A 72 5.54 26.38 -2.47
CA SER A 72 5.13 26.50 -1.07
C SER A 72 5.84 25.46 -0.19
N SER A 73 5.67 25.56 1.13
CA SER A 73 6.30 24.63 2.07
C SER A 73 5.82 23.19 1.87
N ARG A 74 6.65 22.24 2.29
CA ARG A 74 6.36 20.80 2.33
C ARG A 74 4.98 20.49 2.92
N ASP A 75 4.67 21.10 4.06
CA ASP A 75 3.38 20.90 4.76
C ASP A 75 2.20 21.47 3.97
N ALA A 76 2.37 22.62 3.33
CA ALA A 76 1.32 23.22 2.51
C ALA A 76 1.01 22.38 1.27
N LYS A 77 2.06 21.85 0.61
CA LYS A 77 1.95 20.88 -0.50
C LYS A 77 1.22 19.62 -0.05
N PHE A 78 1.63 19.08 1.11
CA PHE A 78 1.01 17.90 1.70
C PHE A 78 -0.49 18.09 1.96
N GLN A 79 -0.90 19.20 2.56
CA GLN A 79 -2.33 19.46 2.85
C GLN A 79 -3.18 19.55 1.58
N VAL A 80 -2.65 20.19 0.52
CA VAL A 80 -3.34 20.26 -0.78
C VAL A 80 -3.48 18.86 -1.39
N MET A 81 -2.39 18.09 -1.46
CA MET A 81 -2.40 16.73 -1.99
C MET A 81 -3.33 15.81 -1.21
N ARG A 82 -3.29 15.89 0.13
CA ARG A 82 -4.19 15.15 1.02
C ARG A 82 -5.64 15.50 0.72
N ASN A 83 -6.00 16.77 0.62
CA ASN A 83 -7.36 17.20 0.32
C ASN A 83 -7.85 16.69 -1.05
N ILE A 84 -6.97 16.66 -2.07
CA ILE A 84 -7.28 16.09 -3.39
C ILE A 84 -7.55 14.59 -3.26
N LEU A 85 -6.63 13.83 -2.65
CA LEU A 85 -6.81 12.38 -2.45
C LEU A 85 -8.08 12.09 -1.65
N THR A 86 -8.35 12.87 -0.60
CA THR A 86 -9.55 12.76 0.25
C THR A 86 -10.85 13.19 -0.45
N ARG A 87 -10.77 13.90 -1.57
CA ARG A 87 -11.98 14.26 -2.33
C ARG A 87 -12.36 13.21 -3.36
N TYR A 88 -11.36 12.55 -3.94
CA TYR A 88 -11.56 11.66 -5.08
C TYR A 88 -11.43 10.17 -4.74
N SER A 89 -10.95 9.80 -3.57
CA SER A 89 -11.04 8.41 -3.08
C SER A 89 -12.38 8.20 -2.37
N PRO A 90 -13.21 7.25 -2.79
CA PRO A 90 -14.44 6.90 -2.06
C PRO A 90 -14.13 6.44 -0.64
N ASP A 91 -15.00 6.75 0.32
CA ASP A 91 -14.82 6.35 1.72
C ASP A 91 -14.68 4.81 1.87
N GLY A 92 -15.42 4.04 1.07
CA GLY A 92 -15.31 2.58 1.06
C GLY A 92 -13.94 2.05 0.62
N GLU A 93 -13.26 2.74 -0.29
CA GLU A 93 -11.90 2.37 -0.71
C GLU A 93 -10.89 2.65 0.41
N ARG A 94 -11.02 3.79 1.09
CA ARG A 94 -10.17 4.12 2.24
C ARG A 94 -10.33 3.14 3.39
N THR A 95 -11.56 2.80 3.74
CA THR A 95 -11.82 1.82 4.81
C THR A 95 -11.23 0.46 4.45
N ARG A 96 -11.31 0.03 3.18
CA ARG A 96 -10.69 -1.23 2.73
C ARG A 96 -9.16 -1.20 2.86
N VAL A 97 -8.51 -0.14 2.39
CA VAL A 97 -7.04 -0.01 2.47
C VAL A 97 -6.58 0.03 3.92
N GLN A 98 -7.26 0.79 4.77
CA GLN A 98 -6.93 0.89 6.19
C GLN A 98 -7.13 -0.44 6.91
N LYS A 99 -8.29 -1.10 6.74
CA LYS A 99 -8.55 -2.44 7.29
C LYS A 99 -7.51 -3.45 6.81
N HIS A 100 -7.12 -3.40 5.54
CA HIS A 100 -6.09 -4.30 5.00
C HIS A 100 -4.71 -4.05 5.64
N ARG A 101 -4.35 -2.78 5.90
CA ARG A 101 -3.12 -2.42 6.60
C ARG A 101 -3.14 -2.93 8.05
N GLU A 102 -4.24 -2.70 8.76
CA GLU A 102 -4.44 -3.20 10.13
C GLU A 102 -4.39 -4.73 10.19
N TYR A 103 -5.06 -5.38 9.24
CA TYR A 103 -5.07 -6.83 9.12
C TYR A 103 -3.66 -7.39 8.87
N ARG A 104 -2.88 -6.80 7.96
CA ARG A 104 -1.47 -7.17 7.75
C ARG A 104 -0.64 -7.01 9.01
N GLN A 105 -0.80 -5.91 9.75
CA GLN A 105 -0.11 -5.68 11.02
C GLN A 105 -0.52 -6.72 12.07
N LYS A 106 -1.80 -7.10 12.12
CA LYS A 106 -2.29 -8.15 13.01
C LYS A 106 -1.68 -9.51 12.67
N ILE A 107 -1.56 -9.86 11.38
CA ILE A 107 -0.85 -11.09 10.97
C ILE A 107 0.60 -11.02 11.43
N ILE A 108 1.35 -9.98 11.07
CA ILE A 108 2.79 -9.87 11.40
C ILE A 108 3.03 -9.99 12.91
N LYS A 109 2.16 -9.41 13.74
CA LYS A 109 2.31 -9.47 15.21
C LYS A 109 1.91 -10.80 15.83
N ASN A 110 0.89 -11.47 15.30
CA ASN A 110 0.28 -12.64 15.96
C ASN A 110 0.66 -13.97 15.30
N TYR A 111 1.18 -13.94 14.07
CA TYR A 111 1.55 -15.14 13.36
C TYR A 111 2.81 -15.76 13.99
N GLN A 112 2.63 -16.94 14.58
CA GLN A 112 3.72 -17.75 15.09
C GLN A 112 4.12 -18.76 14.02
N HIS A 113 5.36 -18.65 13.55
CA HIS A 113 5.90 -19.53 12.53
C HIS A 113 6.11 -20.92 13.15
N LEU A 114 5.53 -21.97 12.56
CA LEU A 114 5.74 -23.33 13.03
C LEU A 114 7.16 -23.81 12.67
N HIS A 115 7.59 -23.50 11.45
CA HIS A 115 8.89 -23.90 10.93
C HIS A 115 9.75 -22.69 10.55
N LYS A 116 10.63 -22.26 11.47
CA LYS A 116 11.55 -21.13 11.26
C LYS A 116 12.45 -21.29 10.03
N GLN A 117 12.76 -22.53 9.66
CA GLN A 117 13.60 -22.86 8.51
C GLN A 117 13.06 -22.30 7.20
N LEU A 118 11.73 -22.18 7.04
CA LEU A 118 11.11 -21.55 5.86
C LEU A 118 11.56 -20.11 5.64
N TYR A 119 12.00 -19.43 6.70
CA TYR A 119 12.37 -18.01 6.70
C TYR A 119 13.88 -17.77 6.68
N THR A 120 14.69 -18.82 6.81
CA THR A 120 16.16 -18.70 6.88
C THR A 120 16.82 -18.66 5.49
N MET A 121 16.07 -18.82 4.39
CA MET A 121 16.55 -18.64 3.00
C MET A 121 17.83 -19.44 2.64
N HIS A 122 18.03 -20.62 3.24
CA HIS A 122 19.14 -21.52 2.88
C HIS A 122 18.76 -22.44 1.72
N ALA A 123 19.33 -22.19 0.54
CA ALA A 123 19.02 -22.92 -0.69
C ALA A 123 19.16 -24.45 -0.56
N GLU A 124 20.13 -24.92 0.21
CA GLU A 124 20.41 -26.35 0.43
C GLU A 124 19.35 -27.05 1.29
N ASP A 125 18.55 -26.31 2.05
CA ASP A 125 17.46 -26.88 2.86
C ASP A 125 16.21 -27.16 2.02
N PHE A 126 16.04 -26.45 0.90
CA PHE A 126 14.81 -26.47 0.11
C PHE A 126 14.98 -27.14 -1.24
N PHE A 127 16.09 -26.90 -1.92
CA PHE A 127 16.30 -27.40 -3.27
C PHE A 127 16.97 -28.77 -3.29
N VAL A 128 16.58 -29.60 -4.25
CA VAL A 128 17.24 -30.89 -4.46
C VAL A 128 18.68 -30.66 -4.94
N PRO A 129 19.64 -31.53 -4.55
CA PRO A 129 21.05 -31.35 -4.93
C PRO A 129 21.30 -31.31 -6.44
N SER A 130 20.54 -32.10 -7.21
CA SER A 130 20.61 -32.13 -8.68
C SER A 130 20.29 -30.76 -9.30
N PHE A 131 19.25 -30.10 -8.81
CA PHE A 131 18.84 -28.77 -9.25
C PHE A 131 19.89 -27.71 -8.90
N LEU A 132 20.43 -27.73 -7.67
CA LEU A 132 21.50 -26.82 -7.26
C LEU A 132 22.77 -27.02 -8.10
N LYS A 133 23.10 -28.27 -8.41
CA LYS A 133 24.23 -28.61 -9.26
C LYS A 133 24.04 -28.05 -10.67
N ALA A 134 22.85 -28.23 -11.28
CA ALA A 134 22.55 -27.71 -12.60
C ALA A 134 22.67 -26.18 -12.69
N ILE A 135 22.18 -25.47 -11.66
CA ILE A 135 22.34 -24.00 -11.56
C ILE A 135 23.80 -23.60 -11.40
N LYS A 136 24.56 -24.28 -10.53
CA LYS A 136 25.98 -23.97 -10.28
C LYS A 136 26.83 -24.21 -11.53
N GLU A 137 26.55 -25.27 -12.29
CA GLU A 137 27.28 -25.62 -13.51
C GLU A 137 26.86 -24.77 -14.71
N ASN A 138 25.59 -24.33 -14.76
CA ASN A 138 25.02 -23.46 -15.79
C ASN A 138 25.30 -23.95 -17.23
N LYS A 139 25.23 -25.26 -17.45
CA LYS A 139 25.41 -25.90 -18.76
C LYS A 139 24.14 -26.57 -19.20
N GLU A 140 23.86 -26.51 -20.51
CA GLU A 140 22.69 -27.14 -21.10
C GLU A 140 22.61 -28.64 -20.79
N GLU A 141 23.75 -29.35 -20.85
CA GLU A 141 23.83 -30.78 -20.52
C GLU A 141 23.41 -31.08 -19.07
N SER A 142 23.76 -30.19 -18.14
CA SER A 142 23.39 -30.33 -16.72
C SER A 142 21.90 -30.13 -16.53
N PHE A 143 21.29 -29.15 -17.22
CA PHE A 143 19.84 -29.00 -17.24
C PHE A 143 19.12 -30.17 -17.91
N ARG A 144 19.61 -30.64 -19.07
CA ARG A 144 19.07 -31.82 -19.75
C ARG A 144 19.12 -33.08 -18.88
N SER A 145 20.07 -33.18 -17.96
CA SER A 145 20.16 -34.32 -17.03
C SER A 145 19.07 -34.34 -15.95
N ILE A 146 18.45 -33.19 -15.65
CA ILE A 146 17.39 -33.06 -14.63
C ILE A 146 16.00 -32.87 -15.25
N LEU A 147 15.92 -32.49 -16.52
CA LEU A 147 14.67 -32.24 -17.24
C LEU A 147 14.19 -33.52 -17.93
N ALA A 148 12.92 -33.86 -17.70
CA ALA A 148 12.17 -34.83 -18.48
C ALA A 148 11.14 -34.10 -19.37
N GLU A 149 11.03 -34.48 -20.63
CA GLU A 149 10.04 -33.93 -21.57
C GLU A 149 8.95 -34.97 -21.85
N PRO A 150 7.88 -35.06 -21.02
CA PRO A 150 6.79 -36.00 -21.25
C PRO A 150 5.95 -35.66 -22.49
N THR A 151 5.97 -34.41 -22.95
CA THR A 151 5.23 -33.94 -24.12
C THR A 151 6.01 -32.80 -24.77
N PRO A 152 6.03 -32.68 -26.12
CA PRO A 152 6.79 -31.64 -26.79
C PRO A 152 6.52 -30.23 -26.21
N GLY A 153 7.56 -29.58 -25.71
CA GLY A 153 7.50 -28.25 -25.10
C GLY A 153 7.12 -28.21 -23.62
N VAL A 154 6.88 -29.36 -22.97
CA VAL A 154 6.59 -29.46 -21.52
C VAL A 154 7.75 -30.13 -20.82
N TYR A 155 8.40 -29.43 -19.89
CA TYR A 155 9.53 -29.94 -19.12
C TYR A 155 9.15 -30.13 -17.65
N VAL A 156 9.53 -31.27 -17.09
CA VAL A 156 9.32 -31.64 -15.69
C VAL A 156 10.67 -31.92 -15.05
N PHE A 157 10.87 -31.45 -13.83
CA PHE A 157 12.10 -31.65 -13.07
C PHE A 157 11.81 -31.52 -11.58
N ASP A 158 12.63 -32.20 -10.78
CA ASP A 158 12.59 -32.07 -9.33
C ASP A 158 13.32 -30.78 -8.93
N MET A 159 12.61 -29.90 -8.24
CA MET A 159 13.16 -28.64 -7.73
C MET A 159 13.27 -28.66 -6.21
N LEU A 160 12.16 -28.97 -5.53
CA LEU A 160 12.05 -28.93 -4.09
C LEU A 160 12.24 -30.31 -3.48
N LYS A 161 12.88 -30.36 -2.31
CA LYS A 161 12.97 -31.59 -1.53
C LYS A 161 11.57 -31.97 -0.99
N PRO A 162 11.22 -33.28 -0.96
CA PRO A 162 9.92 -33.73 -0.44
C PRO A 162 9.64 -33.27 1.00
N ASN A 163 10.65 -33.32 1.88
CA ASN A 163 10.52 -32.86 3.27
C ASN A 163 10.17 -31.37 3.37
N PHE A 164 10.67 -30.54 2.46
CA PHE A 164 10.33 -29.12 2.41
C PHE A 164 8.87 -28.91 1.99
N CYS A 165 8.37 -29.71 1.04
CA CYS A 165 6.95 -29.68 0.68
C CYS A 165 6.05 -30.05 1.87
N GLU A 166 6.43 -31.04 2.68
CA GLU A 166 5.70 -31.40 3.90
C GLU A 166 5.67 -30.25 4.91
N ILE A 167 6.81 -29.57 5.12
CA ILE A 167 6.94 -28.41 5.98
C ILE A 167 6.05 -27.24 5.48
N LEU A 168 5.99 -27.02 4.16
CA LEU A 168 5.10 -26.00 3.58
C LEU A 168 3.62 -26.32 3.82
N ILE A 169 3.24 -27.59 3.67
CA ILE A 169 1.87 -28.05 3.87
C ILE A 169 1.49 -27.94 5.36
N SER A 170 2.36 -28.33 6.28
CA SER A 170 2.10 -28.22 7.72
C SER A 170 1.93 -26.77 8.17
N GLU A 171 2.76 -25.85 7.67
CA GLU A 171 2.65 -24.41 7.97
C GLU A 171 1.32 -23.83 7.46
N ASN A 172 0.91 -24.19 6.24
CA ASN A 172 -0.38 -23.78 5.68
C ASN A 172 -1.57 -24.35 6.45
N ASN A 173 -1.46 -25.58 6.96
CA ASN A 173 -2.52 -26.18 7.78
C ASN A 173 -2.59 -25.55 9.18
N ALA A 174 -1.44 -25.25 9.79
CA ALA A 174 -1.37 -24.59 11.10
C ALA A 174 -1.92 -23.16 11.06
N THR A 175 -1.64 -22.41 9.99
CA THR A 175 -2.19 -21.05 9.80
C THR A 175 -3.70 -21.04 9.65
N LYS A 176 -4.29 -22.06 9.02
CA LYS A 176 -5.75 -22.20 8.90
C LYS A 176 -6.42 -22.59 10.22
N HIS A 177 -5.79 -23.43 11.04
CA HIS A 177 -6.36 -23.87 12.31
C HIS A 177 -6.33 -22.78 13.40
N ASN A 178 -5.41 -21.81 13.29
CA ASN A 178 -5.39 -20.60 14.12
C ASN A 178 -6.43 -19.55 13.65
N GLU A 179 -7.71 -19.95 13.61
CA GLU A 179 -8.85 -19.14 13.15
C GLU A 179 -9.03 -17.81 13.91
N GLN A 180 -8.41 -17.63 15.07
CA GLN A 180 -8.43 -16.35 15.80
C GLN A 180 -7.68 -15.22 15.08
N ILE A 181 -6.79 -15.54 14.13
CA ILE A 181 -6.06 -14.53 13.33
C ILE A 181 -6.86 -14.12 12.08
N TRP A 182 -7.67 -15.03 11.53
CA TRP A 182 -8.36 -14.85 10.24
C TRP A 182 -9.83 -14.41 10.36
N CYS A 183 -10.51 -14.65 11.48
CA CYS A 183 -11.94 -14.36 11.66
C CYS A 183 -12.29 -12.89 12.02
N CYS A 184 -11.48 -11.90 11.62
CA CYS A 184 -11.88 -10.49 11.69
C CYS A 184 -11.80 -9.85 10.30
N ALA A 185 -12.68 -10.27 9.39
CA ALA A 185 -13.01 -9.56 8.17
C ALA A 185 -14.53 -9.31 8.14
#